data_AF-A0A285R5H4-F1
#
_entry.id   AF-A0A285R5H4-F1
#
_cell.length_a   1.000
_cell.length_b   1.000
_cell.length_c   1.000
_cell.angle_alpha   90.00
_cell.angle_beta   90.00
_cell.angle_gamma   90.00
#
_symmetry.space_group_name_H-M   'P 1'
#
loop_
_entity.id
_entity.type
_entity.pdbx_description
1 polymer ?
#
loop_
_entity_poly.entity_id
_entity_poly.type
_entity_poly.pdbx_seq_one_letter_code
_entity_poly.pdbx_strand_id
1 'polypeptide(L)'
;MSSSGIEVREIVNSVINSVARLDRDGLRRLDSEGLSAQFNARLELEDYFHALWEHLNECGEHPAIRTEYQPLAAVLDLLAGLSENAMFADGVTRQDLFRQPQQ
;
A
#
# COMPACT_ATOMS: atom_id res chain seq x y z
N MET A 1 -15.92 25.03 3.62
CA MET A 1 -15.52 23.63 3.37
C MET A 1 -16.70 22.76 3.78
N SER A 2 -17.29 22.01 2.86
CA SER A 2 -18.51 21.22 3.12
C SER A 2 -18.20 20.04 4.05
N SER A 3 -19.05 19.80 5.05
CA SER A 3 -18.95 18.69 6.03
C SER A 3 -18.67 17.34 5.36
N SER A 4 -19.24 17.11 4.17
CA SER A 4 -19.10 15.85 3.43
C SER A 4 -17.67 15.52 2.99
N GLY A 5 -16.83 16.52 2.68
CA GLY A 5 -15.45 16.28 2.23
C GLY A 5 -14.52 15.86 3.37
N ILE A 6 -14.81 16.31 4.59
CA ILE A 6 -14.07 15.92 5.80
C ILE A 6 -14.45 14.48 6.19
N GLU A 7 -15.74 14.16 6.16
CA GLU A 7 -16.26 12.81 6.45
C GLU A 7 -15.68 11.74 5.49
N VAL A 8 -15.60 12.02 4.18
CA VAL A 8 -15.02 11.08 3.21
C VAL A 8 -13.53 10.81 3.50
N ARG A 9 -12.75 11.85 3.81
CA ARG A 9 -11.32 11.68 4.13
C ARG A 9 -11.11 10.89 5.42
N GLU A 10 -11.94 11.12 6.43
CA GLU A 10 -11.89 10.36 7.69
C GLU A 10 -12.25 8.89 7.48
N ILE A 11 -13.26 8.60 6.65
CA ILE A 11 -13.63 7.23 6.28
C ILE A 11 -12.48 6.55 5.54
N VAL A 12 -11.87 7.21 4.55
CA VAL A 12 -10.73 6.66 3.80
C VAL A 12 -9.56 6.34 4.74
N ASN A 13 -9.19 7.27 5.62
CA ASN A 13 -8.13 7.03 6.60
C ASN A 13 -8.44 5.88 7.55
N SER A 14 -9.70 5.74 7.99
CA SER A 14 -10.16 4.63 8.83
C SER A 14 -10.03 3.28 8.12
N VAL A 15 -10.39 3.23 6.83
CA VAL A 15 -10.23 2.04 5.98
C VAL A 15 -8.76 1.70 5.84
N ILE A 16 -7.91 2.66 5.45
CA ILE A 16 -6.46 2.45 5.29
C ILE A 16 -5.85 1.87 6.57
N ASN A 17 -6.14 2.50 7.71
CA ASN A 17 -5.61 2.04 9.01
C ASN A 17 -6.08 0.64 9.38
N SER A 18 -7.35 0.31 9.12
CA SER A 18 -7.93 -0.99 9.44
C SER A 18 -7.33 -2.10 8.57
N VAL A 19 -7.20 -1.84 7.26
CA VAL A 19 -6.59 -2.78 6.31
C VAL A 19 -5.11 -2.98 6.65
N ALA A 20 -4.34 -1.90 6.87
CA ALA A 20 -2.92 -2.00 7.23
C ALA A 20 -2.67 -2.75 8.55
N ARG A 21 -3.61 -2.70 9.50
CA ARG A 21 -3.53 -3.51 10.73
C ARG A 21 -3.72 -4.99 10.43
N LEU A 22 -4.78 -5.34 9.70
CA LEU A 22 -5.08 -6.74 9.34
C LEU A 22 -3.98 -7.34 8.45
N ASP A 23 -3.42 -6.53 7.56
CA ASP A 23 -2.33 -6.90 6.67
C ASP A 23 -1.07 -7.30 7.43
N ARG A 24 -0.63 -6.46 8.38
CA ARG A 24 0.51 -6.78 9.26
C ARG A 24 0.32 -8.08 10.03
N ASP A 25 -0.88 -8.34 10.54
CA ASP A 25 -1.18 -9.59 11.23
C ASP A 25 -1.16 -10.80 10.29
N GLY A 26 -1.54 -10.62 9.02
CA GLY A 26 -1.39 -11.59 7.95
C GLY A 26 0.07 -11.90 7.64
N LEU A 27 0.87 -10.86 7.39
CA LEU A 27 2.29 -10.97 7.02
C LEU A 27 3.10 -11.69 8.10
N ARG A 28 2.82 -11.45 9.39
CA ARG A 28 3.49 -12.13 10.52
C ARG A 28 3.33 -13.65 10.53
N ARG A 29 2.35 -14.20 9.82
CA ARG A 29 2.09 -15.65 9.75
C ARG A 29 2.78 -16.32 8.56
N LEU A 30 3.43 -15.55 7.70
CA LEU A 30 4.11 -16.07 6.50
C LEU A 30 5.57 -16.37 6.81
N ASP A 31 6.12 -17.32 6.07
CA ASP A 31 7.56 -17.55 5.99
C ASP A 31 8.22 -16.54 5.04
N SER A 32 9.54 -16.65 4.86
CA SER A 32 10.31 -15.72 4.02
C SER A 32 9.89 -15.77 2.54
N GLU A 33 9.51 -16.93 2.02
CA GLU A 33 9.05 -17.05 0.64
C GLU A 33 7.69 -16.37 0.46
N GLY A 34 6.77 -16.63 1.38
CA GLY A 34 5.46 -15.97 1.41
C GLY A 34 5.56 -14.46 1.57
N LEU A 35 6.46 -13.96 2.43
CA LEU A 35 6.72 -12.52 2.57
C LEU A 35 7.25 -11.90 1.27
N SER A 36 8.24 -12.54 0.63
CA SER A 36 8.77 -12.04 -0.64
C SER A 36 7.73 -12.05 -1.75
N ALA A 37 6.87 -13.07 -1.82
CA ALA A 37 5.78 -13.13 -2.78
C ALA A 37 4.73 -12.02 -2.52
N GLN A 38 4.38 -11.78 -1.27
CA GLN A 38 3.47 -10.69 -0.88
C GLN A 38 4.05 -9.30 -1.19
N PHE A 39 5.36 -9.11 -1.01
CA PHE A 39 6.05 -7.88 -1.37
C PHE A 39 5.98 -7.63 -2.90
N ASN A 40 6.37 -8.62 -3.72
CA ASN A 40 6.33 -8.49 -5.17
C ASN A 40 4.91 -8.23 -5.70
N ALA A 41 3.90 -8.93 -5.17
CA ALA A 41 2.52 -8.73 -5.59
C ALA A 41 1.99 -7.31 -5.29
N ARG A 42 2.45 -6.68 -4.21
CA ARG A 42 2.08 -5.29 -3.88
C ARG A 42 2.76 -4.29 -4.79
N LEU A 43 4.05 -4.50 -5.10
CA LEU A 43 4.77 -3.69 -6.08
C LEU A 43 4.12 -3.76 -7.46
N GLU A 44 3.79 -4.95 -7.95
CA GLU A 44 3.12 -5.11 -9.26
C GLU A 44 1.77 -4.39 -9.32
N LEU A 45 1.02 -4.40 -8.21
CA LEU A 45 -0.26 -3.71 -8.13
C LEU A 45 -0.09 -2.18 -8.05
N GLU A 46 0.88 -1.70 -7.28
CA GLU A 46 1.26 -0.30 -7.20
C GLU A 46 1.69 0.23 -8.57
N ASP A 47 2.57 -0.48 -9.28
CA ASP A 47 3.01 -0.17 -10.63
C ASP A 47 1.84 -0.07 -11.62
N TYR A 48 0.88 -0.99 -11.55
CA TYR A 48 -0.32 -0.96 -12.39
C TYR A 48 -1.14 0.33 -12.20
N PHE A 49 -1.40 0.73 -10.95
CA PHE A 49 -2.18 1.94 -10.69
C PHE A 49 -1.40 3.22 -10.99
N HIS A 50 -0.08 3.21 -10.82
CA HIS A 50 0.77 4.31 -11.27
C HIS A 50 0.73 4.46 -12.80
N ALA A 51 0.82 3.37 -13.55
CA ALA A 51 0.70 3.41 -15.01
C ALA A 51 -0.66 3.97 -15.47
N LEU A 52 -1.75 3.62 -14.76
CA LEU A 52 -3.07 4.20 -15.04
C LEU A 52 -3.10 5.71 -14.76
N TRP A 53 -2.50 6.14 -13.65
CA TRP A 53 -2.38 7.57 -13.30
C TRP A 53 -1.58 8.35 -14.33
N GLU A 54 -0.45 7.81 -14.78
CA GLU A 54 0.40 8.39 -15.82
C GLU A 54 -0.36 8.50 -17.14
N HIS A 55 -1.05 7.44 -17.56
CA HIS A 55 -1.88 7.45 -18.76
C HIS A 55 -2.94 8.56 -18.74
N LEU A 56 -3.61 8.77 -17.60
CA LEU A 56 -4.57 9.86 -17.45
C LEU A 56 -3.90 11.24 -17.61
N ASN A 57 -2.67 11.42 -17.10
CA ASN A 57 -1.92 12.66 -17.32
C ASN A 57 -1.57 12.85 -18.80
N GLU A 58 -1.14 11.79 -19.49
CA GLU A 58 -0.83 11.81 -20.92
C GLU A 58 -2.05 12.14 -21.79
N CYS A 59 -3.24 11.72 -21.36
CA CYS A 59 -4.51 12.09 -22.00
C CYS A 59 -4.95 13.55 -21.70
N GLY A 60 -4.21 14.29 -20.86
CA GLY A 60 -4.58 15.64 -20.46
C GLY A 60 -5.71 15.71 -19.44
N GLU A 61 -6.02 14.61 -18.75
CA GLU A 61 -7.12 14.56 -17.78
C GLU A 61 -6.77 15.24 -16.46
N HIS A 62 -5.48 15.39 -16.13
CA HIS A 62 -4.99 16.03 -14.88
C HIS A 62 -5.60 15.45 -13.58
N PRO A 63 -5.41 14.15 -13.29
CA PRO A 63 -6.03 13.47 -12.15
C PRO A 63 -5.74 14.08 -10.77
N ALA A 64 -4.61 14.77 -10.59
CA ALA A 64 -4.23 15.37 -9.31
C ALA A 64 -5.16 16.49 -8.82
N ILE A 65 -5.88 17.17 -9.72
CA ILE A 65 -6.71 18.35 -9.37
C ILE A 65 -8.21 18.11 -9.54
N ARG A 66 -8.60 16.95 -10.08
CA ARG A 66 -9.98 16.63 -10.43
C ARG A 66 -10.59 15.65 -9.43
N THR A 67 -11.76 16.02 -8.92
CA THR A 67 -12.40 15.29 -7.81
C THR A 67 -12.82 13.88 -8.19
N GLU A 68 -13.15 13.61 -9.46
CA GLU A 68 -13.52 12.28 -9.93
C GLU A 68 -12.39 11.25 -9.84
N TYR A 69 -11.13 11.68 -9.77
CA TYR A 69 -9.96 10.80 -9.63
C TYR A 69 -9.47 10.65 -8.18
N GLN A 70 -10.12 11.30 -7.21
CA GLN A 70 -9.81 11.12 -5.79
C GLN A 70 -9.85 9.66 -5.32
N PRO A 71 -10.77 8.80 -5.80
CA PRO A 71 -10.73 7.37 -5.47
C PRO A 71 -9.45 6.68 -5.94
N LEU A 72 -8.93 7.04 -7.10
CA LEU A 72 -7.67 6.48 -7.62
C LEU A 72 -6.48 6.92 -6.76
N ALA A 73 -6.44 8.19 -6.35
CA ALA A 73 -5.43 8.70 -5.43
C ALA A 73 -5.47 7.96 -4.08
N ALA A 74 -6.67 7.73 -3.53
CA ALA A 74 -6.84 7.00 -2.27
C ALA A 74 -6.39 5.52 -2.37
N VAL A 75 -6.56 4.89 -3.54
CA VAL A 75 -6.05 3.53 -3.79
C VAL A 75 -4.52 3.53 -3.81
N LEU A 76 -3.88 4.50 -4.46
CA LEU A 76 -2.43 4.64 -4.47
C LEU A 76 -1.87 4.86 -3.05
N ASP A 77 -2.50 5.74 -2.26
CA ASP A 77 -2.13 5.96 -0.86
C ASP A 77 -2.24 4.67 -0.02
N LEU A 78 -3.30 3.88 -0.22
CA LEU A 78 -3.46 2.59 0.43
C LEU A 78 -2.35 1.61 0.03
N LEU A 79 -2.05 1.50 -1.28
CA LEU A 79 -1.06 0.56 -1.80
C LEU A 79 0.34 0.86 -1.29
N ALA A 80 0.75 2.14 -1.30
CA ALA A 80 2.02 2.57 -0.72
C ALA A 80 2.15 2.10 0.74
N GLY A 81 1.11 2.30 1.56
CA GLY A 81 1.11 1.83 2.95
C GLY A 81 1.17 0.30 3.11
N LEU A 82 0.61 -0.46 2.17
CA LEU A 82 0.72 -1.93 2.18
C LEU A 82 2.12 -2.40 1.75
N SER A 83 2.69 -1.79 0.71
CA SER A 83 4.06 -2.06 0.25
C SER A 83 5.08 -1.81 1.36
N GLU A 84 4.93 -0.70 2.10
CA GLU A 84 5.78 -0.37 3.26
C GLU A 84 5.70 -1.43 4.37
N ASN A 85 4.49 -1.93 4.70
CA ASN A 85 4.31 -2.97 5.71
C ASN A 85 4.99 -4.29 5.31
N ALA A 86 4.86 -4.69 4.04
CA ALA A 86 5.50 -5.88 3.51
C ALA A 86 7.03 -5.76 3.52
N MET A 87 7.56 -4.60 3.10
CA MET A 87 9.01 -4.33 3.14
C MET A 87 9.58 -4.41 4.55
N PHE A 88 8.89 -3.84 5.54
CA PHE A 88 9.31 -3.91 6.94
C PHE A 88 9.31 -5.36 7.45
N ALA A 89 8.29 -6.16 7.12
CA ALA A 89 8.21 -7.56 7.53
C ALA A 89 9.30 -8.44 6.89
N ASP A 90 9.58 -8.24 5.60
CA ASP A 90 10.67 -8.95 4.89
C ASP A 90 12.05 -8.57 5.45
N GLY A 91 12.28 -7.29 5.70
CA GLY A 91 13.55 -6.78 6.27
C GLY A 91 13.85 -7.32 7.68
N VAL A 92 12.83 -7.42 8.54
CA VAL A 92 12.96 -8.04 9.88
C VAL A 92 13.31 -9.51 9.76
N THR A 93 12.60 -10.25 8.91
CA THR A 93 12.83 -11.70 8.72
C THR A 93 14.25 -11.99 8.22
N ARG A 94 14.76 -11.16 7.29
CA ARG A 94 16.16 -11.27 6.84
C ARG A 94 17.16 -11.01 7.96
N GLN A 95 16.96 -9.98 8.79
CA GLN A 95 17.86 -9.70 9.92
C GLN A 95 17.86 -10.84 10.96
N ASP A 96 16.71 -11.45 11.24
CA ASP A 96 16.60 -12.55 12.19
C ASP A 96 17.28 -13.84 11.69
N LEU A 97 17.24 -14.11 10.37
CA LEU A 97 18.01 -15.19 9.75
C LEU A 97 19.53 -15.03 9.93
N PHE A 98 20.05 -13.80 9.88
CA PHE A 98 21.48 -13.52 10.07
C PHE A 98 21.90 -13.42 11.55
N ARG A 99 20.95 -13.46 12.50
CA ARG A 99 21.21 -13.37 13.95
C ARG A 99 21.22 -14.70 14.68
N GLN A 100 21.02 -15.83 14.00
CA GLN A 100 21.09 -17.13 14.67
C GLN A 100 22.51 -17.38 15.21
N PRO A 101 22.68 -17.63 16.52
CA PRO A 101 23.98 -17.95 17.09
C PRO A 101 24.42 -19.29 16.54
N GLN A 102 25.65 -19.35 15.99
CA GLN A 102 26.30 -20.61 15.66
C GLN A 102 26.33 -21.47 16.93
N GLN A 103 25.55 -22.54 16.95
CA GLN A 103 25.66 -23.62 17.94
C GLN A 103 26.71 -24.63 17.47
#